data_AF-A0A8T5GI76-F1
#
_entry.id   AF-A0A8T5GI76-F1
#
_cell.length_a   1.000
_cell.length_b   1.000
_cell.length_c   1.000
_cell.angle_alpha   90.00
_cell.angle_beta   90.00
_cell.angle_gamma   90.00
#
_symmetry.space_group_name_H-M   'P 1'
#
loop_
_entity.id
_entity.type
_entity.pdbx_description
1 polymer ?
#
loop_
_entity_poly.entity_id
_entity_poly.type
_entity_poly.pdbx_seq_one_letter_code
_entity_poly.pdbx_strand_id
1 'polypeptide(L)' 'MPEHRFTPVRGRIDRWSFESELLTNRLGDPTEREILVHIAPEGIRHLEAGGALPVIIYLAPFTSSGPQRLDGRRSG' A
#
# COMPACT_ATOMS: atom_id res chain seq x y z
N MET A 1 -15.16 -25.01 15.53
CA MET A 1 -14.24 -24.02 14.94
C MET A 1 -13.84 -23.05 16.05
N PRO A 2 -12.57 -22.62 16.14
CA PRO A 2 -12.21 -21.54 17.07
C PRO A 2 -13.03 -20.29 16.72
N GLU A 3 -13.41 -19.49 17.71
CA GLU A 3 -14.01 -18.18 17.49
C GLU A 3 -12.99 -17.24 16.81
N HIS A 4 -12.85 -17.35 15.49
CA HIS A 4 -12.12 -16.36 14.72
C HIS A 4 -12.93 -15.06 14.72
N ARG A 5 -12.57 -14.14 15.62
CA ARG A 5 -13.02 -12.75 15.53
C ARG A 5 -12.37 -12.11 14.30
N PHE A 6 -13.09 -12.11 13.18
CA PHE A 6 -12.77 -11.27 12.03
C PHE A 6 -13.00 -9.81 12.42
N THR A 7 -12.04 -9.24 13.14
CA THR A 7 -12.07 -7.81 13.43
C THR A 7 -11.82 -7.07 12.12
N PRO A 8 -12.71 -6.16 11.68
CA PRO A 8 -12.52 -5.42 10.45
C PRO A 8 -11.18 -4.66 10.49
N VAL A 9 -10.44 -4.71 9.38
CA VAL A 9 -9.26 -3.86 9.21
C VAL A 9 -9.73 -2.41 9.18
N ARG A 10 -9.21 -1.59 10.10
CA ARG A 10 -9.46 -0.15 10.20
C ARG A 10 -8.17 0.60 9.90
N GLY A 11 -8.26 1.90 9.70
CA GLY A 11 -7.10 2.76 9.46
C GLY A 11 -7.24 3.60 8.21
N ARG A 12 -6.13 4.21 7.81
CA ARG A 12 -6.04 5.05 6.61
C ARG A 12 -5.30 4.29 5.52
N ILE A 13 -5.77 4.43 4.29
CA ILE A 13 -5.06 3.99 3.09
C ILE A 13 -4.64 5.25 2.36
N ASP A 14 -3.34 5.46 2.24
CA ASP A 14 -2.77 6.56 1.46
C ASP A 14 -2.25 6.01 0.13
N ARG A 15 -2.56 6.72 -0.94
CA ARG A 15 -2.10 6.44 -2.30
C ARG A 15 -1.08 7.47 -2.70
N TRP A 16 0.07 7.00 -3.14
CA TRP A 16 1.20 7.85 -3.50
C TRP A 16 1.62 7.50 -4.92
N SER A 17 1.83 8.54 -5.74
CA SER A 17 2.45 8.41 -7.05
C SER A 17 3.71 9.26 -7.07
N PHE A 18 4.79 8.70 -7.58
CA PHE A 18 6.07 9.40 -7.69
C PHE A 18 6.87 8.90 -8.88
N GLU A 19 7.63 9.81 -9.49
CA GLU A 19 8.65 9.47 -10.47
C GLU A 19 9.89 8.94 -9.75
N SER A 20 10.50 7.87 -10.26
CA SER A 20 11.75 7.36 -9.72
C SER A 20 12.88 7.51 -10.74
N GLU A 21 13.86 8.33 -10.38
CA GLU A 21 15.05 8.62 -11.19
C GLU A 21 15.91 7.38 -11.47
N LEU A 22 15.72 6.31 -10.69
CA LEU A 22 16.44 5.05 -10.84
C LEU A 22 15.84 4.15 -11.93
N LEU A 23 14.68 4.51 -12.48
CA LEU A 23 14.03 3.74 -13.53
C LEU A 23 14.37 4.29 -14.90
N THR A 24 15.28 3.62 -15.60
CA THR A 24 15.51 3.85 -17.03
C THR A 24 14.69 2.85 -17.83
N ASN A 25 13.52 3.27 -18.29
CA ASN A 25 12.65 2.41 -19.10
C ASN A 25 13.08 2.38 -20.56
N ARG A 26 13.39 1.16 -21.05
CA ARG A 26 13.81 0.92 -22.43
C ARG A 26 12.65 0.71 -23.40
N LEU A 27 11.46 0.45 -22.87
CA LEU A 27 10.27 0.10 -23.64
C LEU A 27 9.25 1.25 -23.72
N GLY A 28 9.62 2.45 -23.23
CA GLY A 28 8.75 3.62 -23.21
C GLY A 28 7.60 3.52 -22.21
N ASP A 29 7.65 2.56 -21.28
CA ASP A 29 6.67 2.42 -20.23
C ASP A 29 6.83 3.52 -19.16
N PRO A 30 5.73 3.93 -18.48
CA PRO A 30 5.76 5.03 -17.51
C PRO A 30 6.82 4.81 -16.42
N THR A 31 7.53 5.88 -16.06
CA THR A 31 8.50 5.89 -14.95
C THR A 31 7.83 6.16 -13.60
N GLU A 32 6.60 6.69 -13.62
CA GLU A 32 5.78 6.87 -12.44
C GLU A 32 5.50 5.54 -11.75
N ARG A 33 5.57 5.53 -10.42
CA ARG A 33 5.26 4.39 -9.58
C ARG A 33 4.17 4.78 -8.59
N GLU A 34 3.15 3.94 -8.53
CA GLU A 34 2.07 4.05 -7.55
C GLU A 34 2.29 3.04 -6.43
N ILE A 35 2.19 3.49 -5.19
CA ILE A 35 2.17 2.64 -4.00
C ILE A 35 0.94 2.93 -3.14
N LEU A 36 0.57 1.94 -2.34
CA LEU A 36 -0.47 2.05 -1.32
C LEU A 36 0.13 1.78 0.04
N VAL A 37 -0.20 2.64 1.00
CA VAL A 37 0.26 2.57 2.38
C VAL A 37 -0.95 2.43 3.27
N HIS A 38 -1.01 1.35 4.05
CA HIS A 38 -2.01 1.19 5.11
C HIS A 38 -1.39 1.56 6.46
N ILE A 39 -2.10 2.39 7.23
CA ILE A 39 -1.68 2.78 8.58
C ILE A 39 -2.79 2.46 9.58
N ALA A 40 -2.43 1.63 10.57
CA ALA A 40 -3.12 1.34 11.83
C ALA A 40 -3.76 2.61 12.47
N PRO A 41 -4.99 2.67 13.02
CA PRO A 41 -5.41 3.85 13.82
C PRO A 41 -4.44 4.22 14.94
N GLU A 42 -3.86 3.22 15.62
CA GLU A 42 -2.80 3.39 16.61
C GLU A 42 -1.50 3.93 16.00
N GLY A 43 -1.19 3.52 14.77
CA GLY A 43 -0.05 4.03 14.03
C GLY A 43 -0.22 5.50 13.66
N ILE A 44 -1.42 5.90 13.21
CA ILE A 44 -1.74 7.30 12.91
C ILE A 44 -1.52 8.17 14.15
N ARG A 45 -2.08 7.78 15.29
CA ARG A 45 -1.88 8.50 16.56
C ARG A 45 -0.41 8.61 16.96
N HIS A 46 0.36 7.54 16.74
CA HIS A 46 1.79 7.55 17.05
C HIS A 46 2.57 8.51 16.14
N LEU A 47 2.27 8.55 14.84
CA LEU A 47 2.86 9.49 13.89
C LEU A 47 2.48 10.94 14.21
N GLU A 48 1.21 11.20 14.55
CA GLU A 48 0.74 12.54 14.96
C GLU A 48 1.42 13.05 16.24
N ALA A 49 1.84 12.14 17.13
CA ALA A 49 2.64 12.45 18.31
C ALA A 49 4.14 12.66 18.00
N GLY A 50 4.56 12.62 16.73
CA GLY A 50 5.95 12.75 16.31
C GLY A 50 6.78 11.47 16.42
N GLY A 51 6.12 10.32 16.66
CA GLY A 51 6.76 9.01 16.70
C GLY A 51 7.06 8.46 15.30
N ALA A 52 7.72 7.30 15.27
CA ALA A 52 8.06 6.58 14.04
C ALA A 52 7.50 5.16 14.07
N LEU A 53 7.12 4.63 12.92
CA LEU A 53 6.57 3.28 12.79
C LEU A 53 7.54 2.35 12.07
N PRO A 54 7.60 1.06 12.44
CA PRO A 54 8.21 0.06 11.57
C PRO A 54 7.41 -0.06 10.26
N VAL A 55 8.12 -0.37 9.18
CA VAL A 55 7.51 -0.51 7.84
C VAL A 55 7.65 -1.94 7.36
N ILE A 56 6.55 -2.50 6.84
CA ILE A 56 6.55 -3.77 6.12
C ILE A 56 6.31 -3.46 4.64
N ILE A 57 7.22 -3.90 3.78
CA ILE A 57 7.07 -3.79 2.33
C ILE A 57 6.41 -5.08 1.83
N TYR A 58 5.17 -4.96 1.37
CA TYR A 58 4.44 -6.05 0.73
C TYR A 58 4.44 -5.85 -0.79
N LEU A 59 5.09 -6.76 -1.50
CA LEU A 59 5.13 -6.75 -2.96
C LEU A 59 4.00 -7.63 -3.52
N ALA A 60 3.24 -7.07 -4.47
CA ALA A 60 2.30 -7.87 -5.23
C ALA A 60 3.06 -8.87 -6.11
N PRO A 61 2.56 -10.11 -6.26
CA PRO A 61 3.15 -11.07 -7.19
C PRO A 61 2.93 -10.63 -8.64
N PHE A 62 3.76 -11.16 -9.53
CA PHE A 62 3.92 -10.78 -10.94
C PHE A 62 2.62 -10.59 -11.75
N THR A 63 1.53 -11.28 -11.40
CA THR A 63 0.25 -11.22 -12.12
C THR A 63 -0.74 -10.19 -11.56
N SER A 64 -0.34 -9.37 -10.59
CA SER A 64 -1.21 -8.37 -9.94
C SER A 64 -0.47 -7.08 -9.60
N SER A 65 -1.18 -5.96 -9.57
CA SER A 65 -0.67 -4.71 -8.98
C SER A 65 -1.09 -4.57 -7.51
N GLY A 66 -0.35 -3.79 -6.74
CA GLY A 66 -0.71 -3.46 -5.35
C GLY A 66 -2.15 -2.94 -5.22
N PRO A 67 -2.59 -1.96 -6.04
CA PRO A 67 -3.96 -1.46 -6.05
C PRO A 67 -5.05 -2.50 -6.27
N GLN A 68 -4.82 -3.45 -7.18
CA GLN A 68 -5.80 -4.50 -7.47
C GLN A 68 -6.09 -5.41 -6.26
N ARG A 69 -5.16 -5.51 -5.29
CA ARG A 69 -5.36 -6.31 -4.07
C ARG A 69 -6.10 -5.59 -2.96
N LEU A 70 -6.04 -4.26 -2.93
CA LEU A 70 -6.67 -3.47 -1.87
C LEU A 70 -8.10 -3.07 -2.22
N ASP A 71 -8.34 -2.68 -3.47
CA ASP A 71 -9.61 -2.07 -3.86
C ASP A 71 -10.68 -3.07 -4.32
N GLY A 72 -10.33 -4.35 -4.52
CA GLY A 72 -11.26 -5.43 -4.91
C GLY A 72 -11.99 -5.21 -6.26
N ARG A 73 -11.85 -4.05 -6.89
CA ARG A 73 -12.43 -3.71 -8.18
C ARG A 73 -11.46 -4.08 -9.28
N ARG A 74 -11.87 -5.06 -10.08
CA ARG A 74 -11.35 -5.22 -11.44
C ARG A 74 -11.78 -3.98 -12.21
N SER A 75 -10.81 -3.16 -12.62
CA SER A 75 -10.98 -2.22 -13.72
C SER A 75 -11.33 -3.04 -14.96
N GLY A 76 -12.61 -3.03 -15.34
CA GLY A 76 -13.10 -3.50 -16.63
C GLY A 76 -13.22 -2.35 -17.60
#